data_AF-A0A1U6GJK2-F1
#
_entry.id   AF-A0A1U6GJK2-F1
#
_cell.length_a   1.000
_cell.length_b   1.000
_cell.length_c   1.000
_cell.angle_alpha   90.00
_cell.angle_beta   90.00
_cell.angle_gamma   90.00
#
_symmetry.space_group_name_H-M   'P 1'
#
loop_
_entity.id
_entity.type
_entity.pdbx_description
1 polymer ?
#
loop_
_entity_poly.entity_id
_entity_poly.type
_entity_poly.pdbx_seq_one_letter_code
_entity_poly.pdbx_strand_id
1 'polypeptide(L)'
;MNFKNTGITIVTAVFISILSVTSANAELKDYYSECMSKYKTINNSKIYECTGYADQKYKSTMNKAYNKIYKSLKVNGRDSTDAESFEKSQLGWLDYRDQQCGLEGMYIGSPALPLCVSSKNKERAEELMNFSENF
;
A
#
# COMPACT_ATOMS: atom_id res chain seq x y z
N MET A 1 -12.68 0.35 -77.35
CA MET A 1 -13.22 -0.41 -76.20
C MET A 1 -12.08 -0.74 -75.26
N ASN A 2 -12.34 -0.69 -73.95
CA ASN A 2 -11.45 -0.82 -72.78
C ASN A 2 -10.87 0.47 -72.20
N PHE A 3 -11.47 0.94 -71.10
CA PHE A 3 -10.72 1.44 -69.95
C PHE A 3 -11.30 0.78 -68.69
N LYS A 4 -10.45 0.05 -67.98
CA LYS A 4 -10.78 -0.65 -66.73
C LYS A 4 -10.94 0.38 -65.60
N ASN A 5 -12.01 0.20 -64.84
CA ASN A 5 -12.35 0.93 -63.63
C ASN A 5 -11.47 0.42 -62.47
N THR A 6 -10.46 1.19 -62.05
CA THR A 6 -9.64 0.86 -60.89
C THR A 6 -10.14 1.68 -59.71
N GLY A 7 -11.05 1.09 -58.93
CA GLY A 7 -11.52 1.67 -57.68
C GLY A 7 -10.38 1.73 -56.67
N ILE A 8 -10.00 2.95 -56.27
CA ILE A 8 -9.11 3.18 -55.13
C ILE A 8 -9.94 2.92 -53.87
N THR A 9 -9.80 1.75 -53.27
CA THR A 9 -10.30 1.50 -51.92
C THR A 9 -9.38 2.20 -50.93
N ILE A 10 -9.79 3.36 -50.43
CA ILE A 10 -9.11 4.04 -49.32
C ILE A 10 -9.29 3.18 -48.07
N VAL A 11 -8.25 2.45 -47.67
CA VAL A 11 -8.18 1.79 -46.36
C VAL A 11 -7.78 2.86 -45.35
N THR A 12 -8.76 3.49 -44.71
CA THR A 12 -8.53 4.37 -43.56
C THR A 12 -8.11 3.51 -42.37
N ALA A 13 -6.82 3.54 -42.02
CA ALA A 13 -6.31 2.95 -40.80
C ALA A 13 -6.87 3.71 -39.58
N VAL A 14 -7.80 3.09 -38.86
CA VAL A 14 -8.31 3.61 -37.58
C VAL A 14 -7.30 3.24 -36.50
N PHE A 15 -6.45 4.20 -36.10
CA PHE A 15 -5.64 4.07 -34.89
C PHE A 15 -6.55 4.25 -33.67
N ILE A 16 -6.95 3.13 -33.06
CA ILE A 16 -7.61 3.14 -31.75
C ILE A 16 -6.52 3.39 -30.70
N SER A 17 -6.35 4.64 -30.29
CA SER A 17 -5.51 5.02 -29.15
C SER A 17 -6.18 4.50 -27.87
N ILE A 18 -5.71 3.37 -27.35
CA ILE A 18 -6.09 2.90 -26.02
C ILE A 18 -5.46 3.88 -25.01
N LEU A 19 -6.26 4.84 -24.53
CA LEU A 19 -5.92 5.64 -23.35
C LEU A 19 -5.80 4.68 -22.17
N SER A 20 -4.57 4.32 -21.82
CA SER A 20 -4.30 3.62 -20.57
C SER A 20 -4.60 4.60 -19.44
N VAL A 21 -5.74 4.43 -18.79
CA VAL A 21 -6.04 5.12 -17.53
C VAL A 21 -5.11 4.51 -16.49
N THR A 22 -3.95 5.13 -16.28
CA THR A 22 -3.13 4.81 -15.12
C THR A 22 -3.83 5.40 -13.91
N SER A 23 -4.55 4.59 -13.15
CA SER A 23 -4.92 4.95 -11.78
C SER A 23 -3.62 5.02 -10.98
N ALA A 24 -3.06 6.21 -10.86
CA ALA A 24 -1.94 6.44 -9.97
C ALA A 24 -2.46 6.35 -8.54
N ASN A 25 -2.45 5.13 -7.97
CA ASN A 25 -2.58 4.99 -6.52
C ASN A 25 -1.41 5.74 -5.91
N ALA A 26 -1.69 6.74 -5.09
CA ALA A 26 -0.64 7.50 -4.43
C ALA A 26 0.11 6.57 -3.47
N GLU A 27 1.36 6.24 -3.79
CA GLU A 27 2.22 5.47 -2.89
C GLU A 27 2.40 6.24 -1.59
N LEU A 28 2.29 5.55 -0.44
CA LEU A 28 2.48 6.20 0.84
C LEU A 28 3.94 6.65 0.95
N LYS A 29 4.13 7.86 1.46
CA LYS A 29 5.46 8.43 1.65
C LYS A 29 6.36 7.48 2.46
N ASP A 30 7.58 7.28 1.97
CA ASP A 30 8.60 6.51 2.67
C ASP A 30 9.27 7.35 3.78
N TYR A 31 8.61 7.42 4.94
CA TYR A 31 9.10 8.15 6.13
C TYR A 31 10.42 7.61 6.68
N TYR A 32 10.71 6.32 6.51
CA TYR A 32 11.98 5.73 6.91
C TYR A 32 13.12 6.27 6.06
N SER A 33 12.99 6.19 4.74
CA SER A 33 13.99 6.67 3.78
C SER A 33 14.19 8.19 3.89
N GLU A 34 13.10 8.94 4.07
CA GLU A 34 13.16 10.37 4.38
C GLU A 34 14.02 10.64 5.63
N CYS A 35 13.79 9.91 6.71
CA CYS A 35 14.58 10.06 7.93
C CYS A 35 16.05 9.68 7.71
N MET A 36 16.30 8.53 7.07
CA MET A 36 17.65 8.02 6.83
C MET A 36 18.50 8.97 5.97
N SER A 37 17.87 9.68 5.03
CA SER A 37 18.55 10.66 4.17
C SER A 37 19.23 11.82 4.93
N LYS A 38 18.88 12.03 6.20
CA LYS A 38 19.45 13.09 7.04
C LYS A 38 20.80 12.73 7.66
N TYR A 39 21.20 11.46 7.64
CA TYR A 39 22.42 11.00 8.27
C TYR A 39 23.49 10.62 7.23
N LYS A 40 24.70 11.14 7.42
CA LYS A 40 25.87 10.80 6.59
C LYS A 40 26.46 9.43 6.94
N THR A 41 26.26 8.98 8.17
CA THR A 41 26.76 7.70 8.69
C THR A 41 25.60 6.92 9.29
N ILE A 42 25.47 5.66 8.89
CA ILE A 42 24.42 4.77 9.35
C ILE A 42 24.98 3.86 10.46
N ASN A 43 24.27 3.81 11.58
CA ASN A 43 24.50 2.85 12.65
C ASN A 43 23.15 2.43 13.27
N ASN A 44 23.18 1.45 14.17
CA ASN A 44 21.96 0.91 14.78
C ASN A 44 21.13 1.99 15.49
N SER A 45 21.77 2.95 16.16
CA SER A 45 21.04 4.05 16.82
C SER A 45 20.21 4.87 15.82
N LYS A 46 20.77 5.18 14.65
CA LYS A 46 20.03 5.90 13.59
C LYS A 46 18.93 5.06 12.96
N ILE A 47 19.15 3.76 12.84
CA ILE A 47 18.10 2.83 12.39
C ILE A 47 16.94 2.81 13.40
N TYR A 48 17.20 2.69 14.70
CA TYR A 48 16.15 2.74 15.73
C TYR A 48 15.40 4.08 15.74
N GLU A 49 16.11 5.20 15.58
CA GLU A 49 15.52 6.53 15.49
C GLU A 49 14.56 6.64 14.29
N CYS A 50 15.02 6.25 13.10
CA CYS A 50 14.22 6.36 11.89
C CYS A 50 13.09 5.35 11.79
N THR A 51 13.27 4.12 12.27
CA THR A 51 12.19 3.13 12.37
C THR A 51 11.12 3.60 13.34
N GLY A 52 11.47 4.16 14.50
CA GLY A 52 10.50 4.72 15.45
C GLY A 52 9.69 5.89 14.87
N TYR A 53 10.37 6.82 14.18
CA TYR A 53 9.70 7.93 13.49
C TYR A 53 8.73 7.44 12.40
N ALA A 54 9.19 6.53 11.54
CA ALA A 54 8.40 6.01 10.44
C ALA A 54 7.21 5.19 10.94
N ASP A 55 7.44 4.32 11.92
CA ASP A 55 6.43 3.49 12.56
C ASP A 55 5.27 4.32 13.14
N GLN A 56 5.57 5.43 13.82
CA GLN A 56 4.53 6.33 14.33
C GLN A 56 3.66 6.89 13.21
N LYS A 57 4.26 7.28 12.08
CA LYS A 57 3.53 7.82 10.93
C LYS A 57 2.69 6.75 10.25
N TYR A 58 3.26 5.57 10.00
CA TYR A 58 2.54 4.45 9.38
C TYR A 58 1.37 4.00 10.23
N LYS A 59 1.54 3.84 11.55
CA LYS A 59 0.44 3.51 12.48
C LYS A 59 -0.65 4.57 12.47
N SER A 60 -0.30 5.86 12.41
CA SER A 60 -1.30 6.93 12.31
C SER A 60 -2.14 6.81 11.05
N THR A 61 -1.51 6.60 9.88
CA THR A 61 -2.20 6.41 8.60
C THR A 61 -3.07 5.15 8.62
N MET A 62 -2.50 4.02 9.05
CA MET A 62 -3.19 2.74 9.18
C MET A 62 -4.45 2.86 10.05
N ASN A 63 -4.35 3.46 11.24
CA ASN A 63 -5.48 3.62 12.15
C ASN A 63 -6.56 4.55 11.60
N LYS A 64 -6.19 5.62 10.88
CA LYS A 64 -7.17 6.51 10.23
C LYS A 64 -7.94 5.76 9.14
N ALA A 65 -7.24 5.03 8.28
CA ALA A 65 -7.85 4.24 7.22
C ALA A 65 -8.75 3.12 7.77
N TYR A 66 -8.26 2.36 8.76
CA TYR A 66 -9.04 1.36 9.49
C TYR A 66 -10.34 1.94 10.03
N ASN A 67 -10.27 3.06 10.75
CA ASN A 67 -11.45 3.69 11.35
C ASN A 67 -12.45 4.17 10.30
N LYS A 68 -11.99 4.64 9.13
CA LYS A 68 -12.86 5.03 8.03
C LYS A 68 -13.62 3.82 7.49
N ILE A 69 -12.90 2.73 7.17
CA ILE A 69 -13.48 1.48 6.65
C ILE A 69 -14.46 0.88 7.66
N TYR A 70 -14.03 0.68 8.90
CA TYR A 70 -14.84 0.05 9.94
C TYR A 70 -16.15 0.80 10.17
N LYS A 71 -16.10 2.14 10.29
CA LYS A 71 -17.32 2.96 10.44
C LYS A 71 -18.24 2.85 9.23
N SER A 72 -17.69 2.85 8.02
CA SER A 72 -18.50 2.72 6.80
C SER A 72 -19.15 1.33 6.73
N LEU A 73 -18.44 0.25 7.05
CA LEU A 73 -19.01 -1.10 7.12
C LEU A 73 -20.10 -1.23 8.20
N LYS A 74 -19.97 -0.54 9.34
CA LYS A 74 -21.02 -0.54 10.37
C LYS A 74 -22.33 0.11 9.91
N VAL A 75 -22.27 1.06 8.97
CA VAL A 75 -23.44 1.83 8.52
C VAL A 75 -23.97 1.32 7.18
N ASN A 76 -23.07 0.99 6.25
CA ASN A 76 -23.33 0.71 4.85
C ASN A 76 -22.90 -0.71 4.42
N GLY A 77 -22.49 -1.55 5.38
CA GLY A 77 -22.11 -2.94 5.12
C GLY A 77 -23.22 -3.72 4.43
N ARG A 78 -22.84 -4.69 3.60
CA ARG A 78 -23.80 -5.58 2.92
C ARG A 78 -24.33 -6.62 3.90
N ASP A 79 -23.49 -7.02 4.84
CA ASP A 79 -23.82 -7.92 5.93
C ASP A 79 -23.57 -7.22 7.29
N SER A 80 -24.42 -7.52 8.27
CA SER A 80 -24.27 -7.07 9.66
C SER A 80 -22.93 -7.43 10.29
N THR A 81 -22.25 -8.47 9.78
CA THR A 81 -20.98 -9.01 10.27
C THR A 81 -19.76 -8.48 9.52
N ASP A 82 -19.92 -7.64 8.49
CA ASP A 82 -18.81 -7.15 7.66
C ASP A 82 -17.76 -6.39 8.50
N ALA A 83 -18.23 -5.49 9.38
CA ALA A 83 -17.34 -4.71 10.24
C ALA A 83 -16.55 -5.60 11.23
N GLU A 84 -17.21 -6.61 11.81
CA GLU A 84 -16.57 -7.56 12.73
C GLU A 84 -15.57 -8.45 12.00
N SER A 85 -15.89 -8.87 10.78
CA SER A 85 -14.99 -9.65 9.93
C SER A 85 -13.76 -8.82 9.54
N PHE A 86 -13.96 -7.54 9.21
CA PHE A 86 -12.85 -6.61 8.96
C PHE A 86 -11.98 -6.40 10.20
N GLU A 87 -12.56 -6.20 11.39
CA GLU A 87 -11.81 -6.09 12.65
C GLU A 87 -11.00 -7.36 12.95
N LYS A 88 -11.61 -8.55 12.81
CA LYS A 88 -10.90 -9.83 12.96
C LYS A 88 -9.73 -9.95 12.00
N SER A 89 -9.88 -9.50 10.75
CA SER A 89 -8.78 -9.52 9.78
C SER A 89 -7.61 -8.62 10.23
N GLN A 90 -7.90 -7.44 10.80
CA GLN A 90 -6.87 -6.53 11.28
C GLN A 90 -6.14 -7.09 12.50
N LEU A 91 -6.87 -7.73 13.43
CA LEU A 91 -6.29 -8.40 14.59
C LEU A 91 -5.40 -9.58 14.19
N GLY A 92 -5.85 -10.41 13.24
CA GLY A 92 -5.04 -11.51 12.70
C GLY A 92 -3.78 -11.03 12.00
N TRP A 93 -3.86 -9.89 11.30
CA TRP A 93 -2.68 -9.27 10.70
C TRP A 93 -1.66 -8.77 11.74
N LEU A 94 -2.12 -8.20 12.86
CA LEU A 94 -1.23 -7.78 13.95
C LEU A 94 -0.46 -8.96 14.54
N ASP A 95 -1.16 -10.07 14.79
CA ASP A 95 -0.57 -11.31 15.30
C ASP A 95 0.48 -11.88 14.33
N TYR A 96 0.14 -11.96 13.03
CA TYR A 96 1.08 -12.36 11.99
C TYR A 96 2.34 -11.48 11.98
N ARG A 97 2.19 -10.15 11.99
CA ARG A 97 3.32 -9.21 12.01
C ARG A 97 4.22 -9.46 13.20
N ASP A 98 3.65 -9.59 14.40
CA ASP A 98 4.41 -9.70 15.62
C ASP A 98 5.17 -11.03 15.69
N GLN A 99 4.56 -12.13 15.24
CA GLN A 99 5.24 -13.43 15.15
C GLN A 99 6.35 -13.43 14.09
N GLN A 100 6.06 -12.96 12.88
CA GLN A 100 7.02 -12.91 11.78
C GLN A 100 8.23 -12.03 12.14
N CYS A 101 7.99 -10.80 12.61
CA CYS A 101 9.08 -9.90 12.99
C CYS A 101 9.81 -10.35 14.26
N GLY A 102 9.14 -11.10 15.15
CA GLY A 102 9.78 -11.77 16.27
C GLY A 102 10.81 -12.80 15.82
N LEU A 103 10.44 -13.65 14.86
CA LEU A 103 11.37 -14.62 14.26
C LEU A 103 12.56 -13.94 13.59
N GLU A 104 12.32 -12.88 12.80
CA GLU A 104 13.41 -12.11 12.19
C GLU A 104 14.35 -11.51 13.25
N GLY A 105 13.78 -10.94 14.33
CA GLY A 105 14.56 -10.46 15.46
C GLY A 105 15.44 -11.53 16.11
N MET A 106 14.91 -12.75 16.26
CA MET A 106 15.63 -13.87 16.89
C MET A 106 16.74 -14.45 16.01
N TYR A 107 16.49 -14.64 14.71
CA TYR A 107 17.40 -15.37 13.83
C TYR A 107 18.34 -14.49 13.02
N ILE A 108 17.98 -13.22 12.74
CA ILE A 108 18.84 -12.27 12.03
C ILE A 108 19.60 -11.40 13.03
N GLY A 109 18.97 -11.04 14.16
CA GLY A 109 19.55 -10.17 15.18
C GLY A 109 19.27 -8.68 14.93
N SER A 110 19.89 -7.81 15.73
CA SER A 110 19.61 -6.36 15.66
C SER A 110 20.16 -5.73 14.38
N PRO A 111 19.42 -4.83 13.69
CA PRO A 111 18.10 -4.27 14.05
C PRO A 111 16.93 -4.85 13.23
N ALA A 112 16.89 -6.17 12.98
CA ALA A 112 15.89 -6.78 12.12
C ALA A 112 14.44 -6.58 12.61
N LEU A 113 14.17 -6.78 13.91
CA LEU A 113 12.82 -6.63 14.47
C LEU A 113 12.18 -5.25 14.20
N PRO A 114 12.79 -4.11 14.58
CA PRO A 114 12.17 -2.80 14.34
C PRO A 114 12.07 -2.46 12.84
N LEU A 115 13.01 -2.93 12.01
CA LEU A 115 12.93 -2.77 10.56
C LEU A 115 11.72 -3.53 9.98
N CYS A 116 11.55 -4.79 10.36
CA CYS A 116 10.43 -5.61 9.95
C CYS A 116 9.09 -4.99 10.37
N VAL A 117 8.95 -4.59 11.65
CA VAL A 117 7.71 -3.98 12.15
C VAL A 117 7.38 -2.72 11.39
N SER A 118 8.36 -1.84 11.17
CA SER A 118 8.15 -0.60 10.42
C SER A 118 7.77 -0.86 8.96
N SER A 119 8.42 -1.82 8.28
CA SER A 119 8.11 -2.18 6.89
C SER A 119 6.69 -2.72 6.77
N LYS A 120 6.32 -3.67 7.63
CA LYS A 120 4.97 -4.25 7.63
C LYS A 120 3.90 -3.21 7.94
N ASN A 121 4.17 -2.27 8.84
CA ASN A 121 3.25 -1.18 9.11
C ASN A 121 3.10 -0.22 7.91
N LYS A 122 4.16 0.03 7.13
CA LYS A 122 4.06 0.77 5.85
C LYS A 122 3.13 0.04 4.88
N GLU A 123 3.42 -1.24 4.62
CA GLU A 123 2.65 -2.08 3.68
C GLU A 123 1.15 -2.09 4.05
N ARG A 124 0.82 -2.30 5.33
CA ARG A 124 -0.57 -2.32 5.78
C ARG A 124 -1.22 -0.94 5.77
N ALA A 125 -0.47 0.11 6.07
CA ALA A 125 -0.97 1.48 5.96
C ALA A 125 -1.35 1.82 4.52
N GLU A 126 -0.54 1.41 3.53
CA GLU A 126 -0.83 1.56 2.10
C GLU A 126 -2.07 0.76 1.70
N GLU A 127 -2.13 -0.52 2.08
CA GLU A 127 -3.26 -1.39 1.79
C GLU A 127 -4.58 -0.80 2.31
N LEU A 128 -4.62 -0.43 3.61
CA LEU A 128 -5.82 0.13 4.21
C LEU A 128 -6.16 1.51 3.64
N MET A 129 -5.16 2.36 3.39
CA MET A 129 -5.37 3.68 2.80
C MET A 129 -6.06 3.55 1.44
N ASN A 130 -5.52 2.72 0.54
CA ASN A 130 -6.09 2.48 -0.78
C ASN A 130 -7.48 1.84 -0.68
N PHE A 131 -7.65 0.84 0.20
CA PHE A 131 -8.95 0.21 0.36
C PHE A 131 -10.00 1.19 0.87
N SER A 132 -9.60 2.11 1.76
CA SER A 132 -10.48 3.13 2.32
C SER A 132 -11.00 4.15 1.30
N GLU A 133 -10.44 4.23 0.10
CA GLU A 133 -10.94 5.09 -0.98
C GLU A 133 -12.30 4.62 -1.53
N ASN A 134 -12.67 3.37 -1.28
CA ASN A 134 -13.94 2.77 -1.68
C ASN A 134 -15.07 2.99 -0.66
N PHE A 135 -14.81 3.74 0.43
CA PHE A 135 -15.73 3.99 1.54
C PHE A 135 -15.87 5.49 1.84
#